data_AF-A0A3B8U739-F1
#
_entry.id   AF-A0A3B8U739-F1
#
_cell.length_a   1.000
_cell.length_b   1.000
_cell.length_c   1.000
_cell.angle_alpha   90.00
_cell.angle_beta   90.00
_cell.angle_gamma   90.00
#
_symmetry.space_group_name_H-M   'P 1'
#
loop_
_entity.id
_entity.type
_entity.pdbx_description
1 polymer ?
#
loop_
_entity_poly.entity_id
_entity_poly.type
_entity_poly.pdbx_seq_one_letter_code
_entity_poly.pdbx_strand_id
1 'polypeptide(L)'
;MERLVDINLVAVSYKQDAYGQEIMDVETTRTLTATISSLNRAEWSAAAQAGLNPEGVAFLRDSDDYEDEQIIEVNGTRYIIYRTFMTADGGIELYYRKAVGEEI
;
A
#
# COMPACT_ATOMS: atom_id res chain seq x y z
N MET A 1 -16.49 7.05 4.41
CA MET A 1 -16.37 7.02 5.88
C MET A 1 -14.92 6.73 6.17
N GLU A 2 -14.30 7.58 6.96
CA GLU A 2 -12.90 7.47 7.36
C GLU A 2 -12.86 6.70 8.68
N ARG A 3 -11.96 5.73 8.80
CA ARG A 3 -11.79 4.98 10.05
C ARG A 3 -10.32 4.82 10.35
N LEU A 4 -9.98 5.02 11.62
CA LEU A 4 -8.63 4.79 12.12
C LEU A 4 -8.49 3.31 12.46
N VAL A 5 -7.49 2.66 11.88
CA VAL A 5 -7.23 1.24 12.05
C VAL A 5 -5.73 0.99 12.12
N ASP A 6 -5.36 -0.11 12.77
CA ASP A 6 -4.01 -0.63 12.69
C ASP A 6 -3.81 -1.36 11.35
N ILE A 7 -2.75 -0.99 10.66
CA ILE A 7 -2.30 -1.58 9.40
C ILE A 7 -0.90 -2.17 9.59
N ASN A 8 -0.56 -3.16 8.78
CA ASN A 8 0.81 -3.64 8.69
C ASN A 8 1.40 -3.21 7.35
N LEU A 9 2.48 -2.44 7.37
CA LEU A 9 3.30 -2.18 6.19
C LEU A 9 4.35 -3.28 6.10
N VAL A 10 4.50 -3.87 4.91
CA VAL A 10 5.44 -4.96 4.66
C VAL A 10 6.40 -4.55 3.55
N ALA A 11 7.66 -4.39 3.94
CA ALA A 11 8.76 -4.24 3.01
C ALA A 11 9.22 -5.63 2.54
N VAL A 12 9.29 -5.82 1.23
CA VAL A 12 9.80 -7.06 0.62
C VAL A 12 11.16 -6.76 0.01
N SER A 13 12.17 -7.53 0.39
CA SER A 13 13.50 -7.47 -0.22
C SER A 13 13.74 -8.72 -1.07
N TYR A 14 14.34 -8.53 -2.23
CA TYR A 14 14.70 -9.60 -3.15
C TYR A 14 16.21 -9.76 -3.19
N LYS A 15 16.69 -11.01 -3.19
CA LYS A 15 18.08 -11.33 -3.48
C LYS A 15 18.15 -12.08 -4.81
N GLN A 16 19.26 -11.91 -5.52
CA GLN A 16 19.56 -12.78 -6.64
C GLN A 16 20.13 -14.11 -6.15
N ASP A 17 19.58 -15.21 -6.65
CA ASP A 17 20.15 -16.54 -6.46
C ASP A 17 21.36 -16.76 -7.39
N ALA A 18 21.94 -17.96 -7.33
CA ALA A 18 23.09 -18.34 -8.15
C ALA A 18 22.81 -18.36 -9.66
N TYR A 19 21.54 -18.27 -10.08
CA TYR A 19 21.09 -18.29 -11.46
C TYR A 19 20.62 -16.90 -11.94
N GLY A 20 20.75 -15.87 -11.10
CA GLY A 20 20.32 -14.51 -11.39
C GLY A 20 18.81 -14.30 -11.27
N GLN A 21 18.08 -15.25 -10.67
CA GLN A 21 16.66 -15.10 -10.39
C GLN A 21 16.48 -14.31 -9.09
N GLU A 22 15.58 -13.33 -9.12
CA GLU A 22 15.16 -12.60 -7.91
C GLU A 22 14.25 -13.50 -7.08
N ILE A 23 14.74 -13.89 -5.90
CA ILE A 23 13.97 -14.62 -4.89
C ILE A 23 13.72 -13.72 -3.69
N MET A 24 12.53 -13.81 -3.11
CA MET A 24 12.19 -13.10 -1.88
C MET A 24 13.15 -13.53 -0.76
N ASP A 25 13.81 -12.57 -0.12
CA ASP A 25 14.81 -12.82 0.93
C ASP A 25 14.23 -12.57 2.32
N VAL A 26 13.78 -11.34 2.56
CA VAL A 26 13.26 -10.89 3.85
C VAL A 26 12.00 -10.06 3.65
N GLU A 27 10.95 -10.42 4.39
CA GLU A 27 9.78 -9.58 4.64
C GLU A 27 9.96 -8.88 6.00
N THR A 28 9.95 -7.55 6.01
CA THR A 28 9.95 -6.76 7.26
C THR A 28 8.59 -6.14 7.45
N THR A 29 7.91 -6.51 8.54
CA THR A 29 6.57 -6.03 8.86
C THR A 29 6.60 -4.99 9.97
N ARG A 30 5.98 -3.84 9.73
CA ARG A 30 5.80 -2.74 10.69
C ARG A 30 4.33 -2.47 10.91
N THR A 31 3.88 -2.52 12.16
CA THR A 31 2.50 -2.17 12.53
C THR A 31 2.41 -0.69 12.84
N LEU A 32 1.49 0.00 12.17
CA LEU A 32 1.27 1.43 12.29
C LEU A 32 -0.24 1.71 12.31
N THR A 33 -0.61 2.87 12.83
CA THR A 33 -2.00 3.31 12.85
C THR A 33 -2.25 4.27 11.70
N ALA A 34 -3.20 3.94 10.81
CA ALA A 34 -3.54 4.75 9.64
C ALA A 34 -5.03 5.06 9.60
N THR A 35 -5.38 6.17 8.94
CA THR A 35 -6.77 6.48 8.60
C THR A 35 -7.07 5.90 7.23
N ILE A 36 -7.94 4.90 7.16
CA ILE A 36 -8.36 4.33 5.88
C ILE A 36 -9.67 4.96 5.40
N SER A 37 -9.68 5.26 4.12
CA SER A 37 -10.76 5.94 3.43
C SER A 37 -11.10 5.21 2.13
N SER A 38 -12.39 5.04 1.87
CA SER A 38 -12.88 4.55 0.58
C SER A 38 -12.86 5.69 -0.42
N LEU A 39 -12.45 5.42 -1.66
CA LEU A 39 -12.56 6.40 -2.74
C LEU A 39 -14.03 6.71 -3.01
N ASN A 40 -14.31 7.97 -3.33
CA ASN A 40 -15.62 8.33 -3.82
C ASN A 40 -15.81 7.82 -5.26
N ARG A 41 -17.07 7.81 -5.76
CA ARG A 41 -17.38 7.29 -7.10
C ARG A 41 -16.65 8.01 -8.23
N ALA A 42 -16.37 9.30 -8.08
CA ALA A 42 -15.68 10.08 -9.10
C ALA A 42 -14.18 9.72 -9.16
N GLU A 43 -13.53 9.60 -8.01
CA GLU A 43 -12.13 9.16 -7.90
C GLU A 43 -11.95 7.73 -8.39
N TRP A 44 -12.86 6.83 -8.01
CA TRP A 44 -12.85 5.45 -8.48
C TRP A 44 -13.03 5.38 -10.01
N SER A 45 -13.97 6.16 -10.56
CA SER A 45 -14.20 6.23 -12.01
C SER A 45 -12.97 6.78 -12.76
N ALA A 46 -12.32 7.82 -12.22
CA ALA A 46 -11.11 8.39 -12.81
C ALA A 46 -9.94 7.40 -12.77
N ALA A 47 -9.76 6.69 -11.65
CA ALA A 47 -8.75 5.66 -11.51
C ALA A 47 -9.02 4.49 -12.48
N ALA A 48 -10.27 4.02 -12.56
CA ALA A 48 -10.66 2.94 -13.46
C ALA A 48 -10.43 3.29 -14.94
N GLN A 49 -10.71 4.53 -15.36
CA GLN A 49 -10.38 5.01 -16.71
C GLN A 49 -8.87 5.02 -16.98
N ALA A 50 -8.05 5.23 -15.94
CA ALA A 50 -6.60 5.13 -16.01
C ALA A 50 -6.07 3.69 -15.88
N GLY A 51 -6.95 2.68 -15.82
CA GLY A 51 -6.57 1.27 -15.62
C GLY A 51 -6.11 0.94 -14.20
N LEU A 52 -6.36 1.85 -13.25
CA LEU A 52 -6.04 1.69 -11.83
C LEU A 52 -7.31 1.25 -11.12
N ASN A 53 -7.28 0.10 -10.45
CA ASN A 53 -8.40 -0.40 -9.63
C ASN A 53 -8.06 -0.28 -8.15
N PRO A 54 -8.08 0.94 -7.56
CA PRO A 54 -7.83 1.09 -6.15
C PRO A 54 -8.95 0.47 -5.31
N GLU A 55 -8.56 -0.25 -4.27
CA GLU A 55 -9.48 -0.76 -3.25
C GLU A 55 -9.70 0.26 -2.14
N GLY A 56 -8.73 1.14 -1.91
CA GLY A 56 -8.81 2.20 -0.90
C GLY A 56 -7.57 3.06 -0.83
N VAL A 57 -7.59 3.98 0.13
CA VAL A 57 -6.48 4.88 0.47
C VAL A 57 -6.23 4.78 1.97
N ALA A 58 -4.97 4.65 2.38
CA ALA A 58 -4.55 4.75 3.76
C ALA A 58 -3.76 6.04 3.95
N PHE A 59 -4.15 6.86 4.92
CA PHE A 59 -3.45 8.09 5.27
C PHE A 59 -2.63 7.88 6.54
N LEU A 60 -1.33 8.18 6.46
CA LEU A 60 -0.42 8.28 7.59
C LEU A 60 -0.18 9.76 7.89
N ARG A 61 -0.19 10.10 9.18
CA ARG A 61 -0.05 11.49 9.62
C ARG A 61 1.37 12.02 9.39
N ASP A 62 2.37 11.15 9.48
CA ASP A 62 3.76 11.47 9.24
C ASP A 62 4.25 10.70 8.02
N SER A 63 4.85 11.38 7.05
CA SER A 63 5.40 10.72 5.86
C SER A 63 6.59 9.82 6.18
N ASP A 64 7.33 10.08 7.27
CA ASP A 64 8.47 9.27 7.70
C ASP A 64 8.04 7.89 8.24
N ASP A 65 6.74 7.69 8.51
CA ASP A 65 6.21 6.37 8.89
C ASP A 65 6.22 5.38 7.70
N TYR A 66 6.27 5.87 6.46
CA TYR A 66 6.33 5.07 5.24
C TYR A 66 7.76 4.98 4.70
N GLU A 67 8.31 3.77 4.61
CA GLU A 67 9.66 3.45 4.13
C GLU A 67 9.63 2.69 2.80
N ASP A 68 8.82 3.16 1.84
CA ASP A 68 8.68 2.53 0.52
C ASP A 68 8.19 1.07 0.58
N GLU A 69 7.42 0.70 1.62
CA GLU A 69 6.84 -0.64 1.71
C GLU A 69 5.91 -0.92 0.52
N GLN A 70 6.01 -2.13 -0.02
CA GLN A 70 5.28 -2.51 -1.22
C GLN A 70 3.88 -3.04 -0.91
N ILE A 71 3.69 -3.55 0.30
CA ILE A 71 2.48 -4.24 0.71
C ILE A 71 1.90 -3.54 1.95
N ILE A 72 0.59 -3.39 1.94
CA ILE A 72 -0.20 -2.97 3.10
C ILE A 72 -1.20 -4.06 3.46
N GLU A 73 -1.22 -4.47 4.71
CA GLU A 73 -2.21 -5.38 5.25
C GLU A 73 -3.25 -4.61 6.06
N VAL A 74 -4.52 -4.77 5.69
CA VAL A 74 -5.64 -4.11 6.33
C VAL A 74 -6.67 -5.18 6.71
N ASN A 75 -6.95 -5.34 8.01
CA ASN A 75 -7.82 -6.39 8.55
C ASN A 75 -7.42 -7.82 8.09
N GLY A 76 -6.12 -8.12 8.05
CA GLY A 76 -5.60 -9.44 7.65
C GLY A 76 -5.68 -9.72 6.14
N THR A 77 -6.06 -8.73 5.32
CA THR A 77 -5.98 -8.83 3.87
C THR A 77 -4.81 -8.00 3.38
N ARG A 78 -3.91 -8.61 2.60
CA ARG A 78 -2.77 -7.95 1.97
C ARG A 78 -3.17 -7.30 0.65
N TYR A 79 -2.66 -6.09 0.42
CA TYR A 79 -2.85 -5.28 -0.76
C TYR A 79 -1.51 -4.72 -1.23
N ILE A 80 -1.41 -4.41 -2.52
CA ILE A 80 -0.21 -3.80 -3.09
C ILE A 80 -0.39 -2.29 -3.07
N ILE A 81 0.56 -1.57 -2.47
CA ILE A 81 0.70 -0.12 -2.59
C ILE A 81 1.27 0.14 -3.98
N TYR A 82 0.52 0.87 -4.81
CA TYR A 82 0.94 1.14 -6.19
C TYR A 82 1.17 2.63 -6.45
N ARG A 83 0.78 3.49 -5.50
CA ARG A 83 0.94 4.94 -5.62
C ARG A 83 0.91 5.59 -4.25
N THR A 84 1.72 6.64 -4.09
CA THR A 84 1.76 7.45 -2.88
C THR A 84 1.66 8.94 -3.21
N PHE A 85 1.12 9.72 -2.28
CA PHE A 85 1.07 11.18 -2.39
C PHE A 85 1.37 11.82 -1.04
N MET A 86 2.34 12.74 -1.02
CA MET A 86 2.58 13.55 0.17
C MET A 86 1.56 14.68 0.25
N THR A 87 1.03 14.91 1.45
CA THR A 87 0.14 16.04 1.73
C THR A 87 0.97 17.26 2.11
N ALA A 88 0.41 18.47 1.94
CA ALA A 88 1.09 19.70 2.30
C ALA A 88 1.38 19.80 3.81
N ASP A 89 0.63 19.08 4.63
CA ASP A 89 0.74 19.05 6.09
C ASP A 89 1.76 18.04 6.62
N GLY A 90 2.51 17.38 5.73
CA GLY A 90 3.58 16.41 6.10
C GLY A 90 3.10 14.97 6.29
N GLY A 91 1.85 14.66 5.91
CA GLY A 91 1.36 13.28 5.87
C GLY A 91 1.57 12.62 4.52
N ILE A 92 1.16 11.36 4.40
CA ILE A 92 1.24 10.60 3.16
C ILE A 92 -0.01 9.74 2.94
N GLU A 93 -0.51 9.74 1.71
CA GLU A 93 -1.61 8.91 1.24
C GLU A 93 -1.06 7.72 0.45
N LEU A 94 -1.40 6.51 0.86
CA LEU A 94 -1.01 5.26 0.25
C LEU A 94 -2.22 4.66 -0.48
N TYR A 95 -2.16 4.65 -1.81
CA TYR A 95 -3.20 4.05 -2.64
C TYR A 95 -2.86 2.59 -2.86
N TYR A 96 -3.79 1.72 -2.49
CA TYR A 96 -3.59 0.29 -2.55
C TYR A 96 -4.68 -0.41 -3.36
N ARG A 97 -4.30 -1.55 -3.95
CA ARG A 97 -5.19 -2.40 -4.74
C ARG A 97 -4.96 -3.86 -4.40
N LYS A 98 -5.95 -4.71 -4.70
CA LYS A 98 -5.73 -6.16 -4.67
C LYS A 98 -4.67 -6.52 -5.72
N ALA A 99 -3.82 -7.47 -5.38
CA ALA A 99 -2.99 -8.14 -6.37
C ALA A 99 -3.91 -8.76 -7.42
N VAL A 100 -3.74 -8.38 -8.69
CA VAL A 100 -4.47 -8.97 -9.81
C VAL A 100 -3.50 -9.89 -10.52
N GLY A 101 -3.60 -11.20 -10.27
CA GLY A 101 -2.94 -12.22 -11.10
C GLY A 101 -1.60 -12.78 -10.61
N GLU A 102 -1.08 -12.40 -9.44
CA GLU A 102 0.07 -13.08 -8.82
C GLU A 102 -0.24 -13.36 -7.35
N GLU A 103 -0.02 -14.61 -6.92
CA GLU A 103 0.07 -14.97 -5.50
C GLU A 103 1.16 -14.11 -4.88
N ILE A 104 0.77 -13.26 -3.92
CA ILE A 104 1.67 -12.51 -3.04
C ILE A 104 2.14 -13.38 -1.89
#